data_AF-A0A923QXX7-F1
#
_entry.id   AF-A0A923QXX7-F1
#
_cell.length_a   1.000
_cell.length_b   1.000
_cell.length_c   1.000
_cell.angle_alpha   90.00
_cell.angle_beta   90.00
_cell.angle_gamma   90.00
#
_symmetry.space_group_name_H-M   'P 1'
#
loop_
_entity.id
_entity.type
_entity.pdbx_description
1 polymer ?
#
loop_
_entity_poly.entity_id
_entity_poly.type
_entity_poly.pdbx_seq_one_letter_code
_entity_poly.pdbx_strand_id
1 'polypeptide(L)'
;MIKDYISGLSKFGELSAWSVAVMSSKSGTLLDLGNGRSTFMVDRSFVKMAKSEVDPTAKHLKTVTAPRDEMIDLDDLLAHLNARNTDDLFEKTPGLSDVSYRLKTRPKERGLVLLYPINPNIELTEADHMALSSEPSQTVILKAVAPVIGVAFVFPETQNSKSKYKYLVNKTI
;
A
#
# COMPACT_ATOMS: atom_id res chain seq x y z
N MET A 1 -6.47 -11.50 15.45
CA MET A 1 -6.35 -11.57 13.98
C MET A 1 -4.97 -11.14 13.49
N ILE A 2 -4.59 -9.85 13.49
CA ILE A 2 -3.21 -9.43 13.12
C ILE A 2 -2.19 -9.58 14.26
N LYS A 3 -2.61 -9.27 15.50
CA LYS A 3 -1.80 -9.46 16.72
C LYS A 3 -1.29 -10.90 16.84
N ASP A 4 -2.17 -11.88 16.61
CA ASP A 4 -1.82 -13.30 16.75
C ASP A 4 -0.85 -13.75 15.68
N TYR A 5 -1.00 -13.23 14.45
CA TYR A 5 -0.06 -13.47 13.35
C TYR A 5 1.33 -12.90 13.67
N ILE A 6 1.41 -11.62 14.08
CA ILE A 6 2.66 -10.97 14.49
C ILE A 6 3.30 -11.71 15.67
N SER A 7 2.50 -12.06 16.68
CA SER A 7 2.97 -12.81 17.86
C SER A 7 3.47 -14.20 17.48
N GLY A 8 2.87 -14.83 16.47
CA GLY A 8 3.30 -16.11 15.93
C GLY A 8 4.67 -16.01 15.28
N LEU A 9 4.85 -15.09 14.32
CA LEU A 9 6.12 -14.91 13.62
C LEU A 9 7.26 -14.48 14.56
N SER A 10 6.97 -13.58 15.49
CA SER A 10 7.94 -13.10 16.48
C SER A 10 8.50 -14.25 17.34
N LYS A 11 7.68 -15.24 17.72
CA LYS A 11 8.14 -16.44 18.45
C LYS A 11 9.12 -17.29 17.65
N PHE A 12 9.08 -17.25 16.32
CA PHE A 12 10.00 -17.96 15.45
C PHE A 12 11.19 -17.10 14.99
N GLY A 13 11.28 -15.85 15.44
CA GLY A 13 12.30 -14.90 15.00
C GLY A 13 12.08 -14.32 13.59
N GLU A 14 11.01 -14.73 12.89
CA GLU A 14 10.66 -14.29 11.53
C GLU A 14 9.90 -12.95 11.50
N LEU A 15 9.92 -12.17 12.58
CA LEU A 15 9.39 -10.81 12.63
C LEU A 15 9.86 -10.15 13.94
N SER A 16 11.10 -9.68 13.96
CA SER A 16 11.74 -9.12 15.15
C SER A 16 12.02 -7.61 15.02
N ALA A 17 12.00 -7.08 13.80
CA ALA A 17 12.23 -5.67 13.51
C ALA A 17 11.12 -5.10 12.61
N TRP A 18 10.87 -3.80 12.76
CA TRP A 18 9.90 -3.06 11.98
C TRP A 18 10.49 -1.77 11.45
N SER A 19 10.41 -1.58 10.14
CA SER A 19 10.56 -0.28 9.50
C SER A 19 9.20 0.43 9.53
N VAL A 20 9.21 1.75 9.73
CA VAL A 20 8.00 2.57 9.67
C VAL A 20 8.24 3.73 8.71
N ALA A 21 7.38 3.87 7.71
CA ALA A 21 7.42 4.98 6.77
C ALA A 21 6.10 5.74 6.78
N VAL A 22 6.19 7.08 6.81
CA VAL A 22 5.05 7.96 6.58
C VAL A 22 5.09 8.37 5.11
N MET A 23 4.05 8.01 4.39
CA MET A 23 3.91 8.29 2.98
C MET A 23 3.46 9.74 2.79
N SER A 24 4.04 10.41 1.79
CA SER A 24 3.70 11.77 1.41
C SER A 24 3.37 11.81 -0.07
N SER A 25 2.35 12.58 -0.44
CA SER A 25 2.22 13.01 -1.83
C SER A 25 3.32 14.04 -2.17
N LYS A 26 3.52 14.32 -3.46
CA LYS A 26 4.49 15.34 -3.91
C LYS A 26 4.01 16.77 -3.63
N SER A 27 2.70 16.95 -3.46
CA SER A 27 2.02 18.23 -3.27
C SER A 27 0.63 17.98 -2.71
N GLY A 28 0.06 18.95 -1.98
CA GLY A 28 -1.32 18.90 -1.54
C GLY A 28 -1.50 19.58 -0.18
N THR A 29 -2.50 19.12 0.57
CA THR A 29 -2.77 19.57 1.94
C THR A 29 -1.66 19.11 2.86
N LEU A 30 -1.05 20.05 3.61
CA LEU A 30 -0.04 19.71 4.62
C LEU A 30 -0.71 19.14 5.89
N LEU A 31 -0.11 18.08 6.41
CA LEU A 31 -0.36 17.56 7.74
C LEU A 31 0.88 17.81 8.61
N ASP A 32 0.68 18.44 9.76
CA ASP A 32 1.69 18.56 10.80
C ASP A 32 1.80 17.22 11.57
N LEU A 33 3.00 16.65 11.60
CA LEU A 33 3.32 15.43 12.35
C LEU A 33 3.89 15.75 13.74
N GLY A 34 4.03 17.04 14.08
CA GLY A 34 4.72 17.53 15.26
C GLY A 34 6.24 17.60 15.07
N ASN A 35 6.93 18.19 16.05
CA ASN A 35 8.39 18.32 16.08
C ASN A 35 9.00 18.98 14.83
N GLY A 36 8.28 19.94 14.23
CA GLY A 36 8.73 20.64 13.02
C GLY A 36 8.75 19.78 11.75
N ARG A 37 8.09 18.60 11.77
CA ARG A 37 7.95 17.73 10.61
C ARG A 37 6.54 17.84 10.05
N SER A 38 6.45 17.98 8.73
CA SER A 38 5.19 17.95 8.01
C SER A 38 5.28 17.01 6.81
N THR A 39 4.12 16.59 6.32
CA THR A 39 3.97 15.72 5.15
C THR A 39 2.78 16.18 4.33
N PHE A 40 2.78 15.94 3.03
CA PHE A 40 1.58 16.17 2.22
C PHE A 40 0.66 14.97 2.30
N MET A 41 -0.62 15.22 2.57
CA MET A 41 -1.65 14.20 2.60
C MET A 41 -1.84 13.57 1.21
N VAL A 42 -2.15 12.29 1.19
CA VAL A 42 -2.41 11.49 0.00
C VAL A 42 -3.89 11.60 -0.36
N ASP A 43 -4.16 11.97 -1.60
CA ASP A 43 -5.52 12.04 -2.13
C ASP A 43 -6.05 10.65 -2.47
N ARG A 44 -7.35 10.44 -2.25
CA ARG A 44 -8.03 9.23 -2.72
C ARG A 44 -8.43 9.46 -4.16
N SER A 45 -8.01 8.59 -5.06
CA SER A 45 -8.42 8.67 -6.46
C SER A 45 -9.75 7.97 -6.70
N PHE A 46 -10.59 8.57 -7.54
CA PHE A 46 -11.79 7.94 -8.09
C PHE A 46 -11.39 6.72 -8.90
N VAL A 47 -12.13 5.64 -8.74
CA VAL A 47 -11.92 4.41 -9.48
C VAL A 47 -13.21 4.17 -10.23
N LYS A 48 -13.15 4.25 -11.56
CA LYS A 48 -14.13 3.54 -12.39
C LYS A 48 -14.01 2.08 -12.01
N MET A 49 -15.06 1.45 -11.47
CA MET A 49 -15.00 0.01 -11.29
C MET A 49 -14.68 -0.57 -12.67
N ALA A 50 -13.54 -1.27 -12.78
CA ALA A 50 -13.44 -2.29 -13.80
C ALA A 50 -14.58 -3.24 -13.47
N LYS A 51 -15.67 -3.25 -14.25
CA LYS A 51 -16.63 -4.34 -14.13
C LYS A 51 -15.82 -5.59 -14.43
N SER A 52 -15.72 -6.51 -13.48
CA SER A 52 -15.22 -7.83 -13.80
C SER A 52 -16.13 -8.40 -14.89
N GLU A 53 -15.57 -8.68 -16.06
CA GLU A 53 -16.31 -9.32 -17.16
C GLU A 53 -16.85 -10.69 -16.75
N VAL A 54 -16.26 -11.29 -15.71
CA VAL A 54 -16.56 -12.63 -15.21
C VAL A 54 -17.56 -12.61 -14.04
N ASP A 55 -17.51 -11.61 -13.17
CA ASP A 55 -18.44 -11.48 -12.04
C ASP A 55 -18.90 -10.02 -11.88
N PRO A 56 -20.10 -9.68 -12.42
CA PRO A 56 -20.67 -8.35 -12.31
C PRO A 56 -20.95 -7.88 -10.88
N THR A 57 -20.90 -8.79 -9.89
CA THR A 57 -21.13 -8.48 -8.46
C THR A 57 -19.83 -8.29 -7.68
N ALA A 58 -18.67 -8.52 -8.31
CA ALA A 58 -17.37 -8.39 -7.67
C ALA A 58 -17.13 -6.94 -7.20
N LYS A 59 -16.82 -6.80 -5.91
CA LYS A 59 -16.40 -5.51 -5.32
C LYS A 59 -14.89 -5.44 -5.28
N HIS A 60 -14.31 -4.53 -6.06
CA HIS A 60 -12.87 -4.29 -6.07
C HIS A 60 -12.46 -3.48 -4.84
N LEU A 61 -11.68 -4.09 -3.94
CA LEU A 61 -11.01 -3.35 -2.87
C LEU A 61 -9.75 -2.73 -3.48
N LYS A 62 -9.68 -1.39 -3.54
CA LYS A 62 -8.47 -0.73 -4.01
C LYS A 62 -7.36 -0.86 -2.96
N THR A 63 -6.20 -1.32 -3.41
CA THR A 63 -4.98 -1.34 -2.61
C THR A 63 -4.55 0.09 -2.33
N VAL A 64 -4.27 0.40 -1.06
CA VAL A 64 -3.72 1.69 -0.63
C VAL A 64 -2.23 1.80 -1.00
N THR A 65 -1.57 0.65 -1.18
CA THR A 65 -0.13 0.55 -1.46
C THR A 65 0.14 0.19 -2.92
N ALA A 66 1.13 0.83 -3.52
CA ALA A 66 1.76 0.31 -4.74
C ALA A 66 2.88 -0.66 -4.37
N PRO A 67 3.16 -1.71 -5.17
CA PRO A 67 4.28 -2.62 -4.91
C PRO A 67 5.63 -1.93 -4.67
N ARG A 68 5.86 -0.77 -5.31
CA ARG A 68 7.07 0.05 -5.14
C ARG A 68 7.18 0.67 -3.75
N ASP A 69 6.08 1.07 -3.13
CA ASP A 69 6.06 1.63 -1.76
C ASP A 69 6.61 0.61 -0.75
N GLU A 70 6.38 -0.68 -1.04
CA GLU A 70 6.78 -1.79 -0.18
C GLU A 70 8.28 -2.11 -0.25
N MET A 71 9.07 -1.33 -1.01
CA MET A 71 10.52 -1.45 -1.14
C MET A 71 11.29 -0.31 -0.46
N ILE A 72 10.59 0.66 0.15
CA ILE A 72 11.18 1.90 0.67
C ILE A 72 12.25 1.70 1.76
N ASP A 73 12.20 0.59 2.50
CA ASP A 73 13.12 0.25 3.58
C ASP A 73 14.15 -0.83 3.20
N LEU A 74 14.31 -1.07 1.89
CA LEU A 74 15.25 -2.06 1.34
C LEU A 74 16.48 -1.41 0.67
N ASP A 75 16.73 -0.13 0.90
CA ASP A 75 17.86 0.60 0.29
C ASP A 75 19.22 -0.03 0.61
N ASP A 76 19.38 -0.57 1.83
CA ASP A 76 20.57 -1.31 2.26
C ASP A 76 20.82 -2.57 1.41
N LEU A 77 19.75 -3.19 0.92
CA LEU A 77 19.81 -4.34 0.03
C LEU A 77 19.91 -3.93 -1.44
N LEU A 78 19.57 -2.70 -1.78
CA LEU A 78 19.62 -2.16 -3.15
C LEU A 78 20.96 -1.46 -3.46
N ALA A 79 21.74 -1.10 -2.44
CA ALA A 79 22.98 -0.35 -2.57
C ALA A 79 23.98 -0.93 -3.58
N HIS A 80 24.02 -2.25 -3.74
CA HIS A 80 24.93 -2.93 -4.68
C HIS A 80 24.50 -2.83 -6.16
N LEU A 81 23.26 -2.44 -6.43
CA LEU A 81 22.70 -2.39 -7.79
C LEU A 81 22.93 -1.03 -8.48
N ASN A 82 23.48 -0.04 -7.77
CA ASN A 82 23.66 1.33 -8.28
C ASN A 82 22.38 1.88 -8.96
N ALA A 83 21.21 1.51 -8.42
CA ALA A 83 19.93 1.96 -8.90
C ALA A 83 19.57 3.27 -8.20
N ARG A 84 19.20 4.31 -8.96
CA ARG A 84 18.83 5.62 -8.39
C ARG A 84 17.39 5.68 -7.92
N ASN A 85 16.54 4.81 -8.46
CA ASN A 85 15.14 4.68 -8.13
C ASN A 85 14.66 3.28 -8.54
N THR A 86 13.41 2.95 -8.23
CA THR A 86 12.80 1.66 -8.60
C THR A 86 12.69 1.47 -10.11
N ASP A 87 12.56 2.53 -10.91
CA ASP A 87 12.45 2.39 -12.37
C ASP A 87 13.80 1.92 -12.95
N ASP A 88 14.89 2.57 -12.54
CA ASP A 88 16.26 2.23 -12.89
C ASP A 88 16.63 0.79 -12.44
N LEU A 89 16.11 0.35 -11.30
CA LEU A 89 16.28 -1.03 -10.81
C LEU A 89 15.71 -2.05 -11.79
N PHE A 90 14.46 -1.88 -12.23
CA PHE A 90 13.77 -2.85 -13.09
C PHE A 90 14.21 -2.74 -14.56
N GLU A 91 14.70 -1.58 -15.00
CA GLU A 91 15.41 -1.46 -16.28
C GLU A 91 16.71 -2.28 -16.29
N LYS A 92 17.47 -2.26 -15.18
CA LYS A 92 18.74 -3.01 -15.05
C LYS A 92 18.57 -4.49 -14.75
N THR A 93 17.39 -4.93 -14.30
CA THR A 93 17.07 -6.34 -14.03
C THR A 93 15.85 -6.83 -14.82
N PRO A 94 15.97 -6.93 -16.16
CA PRO A 94 14.87 -7.36 -17.01
C PRO A 94 14.38 -8.77 -16.65
N GLY A 95 13.05 -8.93 -16.57
CA GLY A 95 12.39 -10.18 -16.20
C GLY A 95 12.02 -10.30 -14.71
N LEU A 96 12.37 -9.31 -13.90
CA LEU A 96 12.04 -9.28 -12.49
C LEU A 96 10.91 -8.29 -12.21
N SER A 97 9.79 -8.76 -11.64
CA SER A 97 8.68 -7.88 -11.26
C SER A 97 8.86 -7.29 -9.86
N ASP A 98 8.30 -6.10 -9.61
CA ASP A 98 8.27 -5.43 -8.30
C ASP A 98 7.81 -6.40 -7.19
N VAL A 99 6.76 -7.18 -7.49
CA VAL A 99 6.19 -8.16 -6.57
C VAL A 99 7.16 -9.29 -6.28
N SER A 100 7.78 -9.85 -7.32
CA SER A 100 8.73 -10.97 -7.18
C SER A 100 10.01 -10.55 -6.45
N TYR A 101 10.50 -9.33 -6.69
CA TYR A 101 11.67 -8.82 -5.98
C TYR A 101 11.36 -8.67 -4.50
N ARG A 102 10.30 -7.92 -4.16
CA ARG A 102 9.90 -7.65 -2.79
C ARG A 102 9.75 -8.91 -1.94
N LEU A 103 9.12 -9.95 -2.50
CA LEU A 103 8.91 -11.21 -1.79
C LEU A 103 10.23 -11.93 -1.48
N LYS A 104 11.20 -11.87 -2.40
CA LYS A 104 12.46 -12.62 -2.30
C LYS A 104 13.55 -11.89 -1.53
N THR A 105 13.55 -10.56 -1.54
CA THR A 105 14.67 -9.77 -1.00
C THR A 105 14.44 -9.27 0.40
N ARG A 106 13.18 -9.11 0.84
CA ARG A 106 12.89 -8.64 2.20
C ARG A 106 13.41 -9.65 3.24
N PRO A 107 14.27 -9.24 4.19
CA PRO A 107 14.75 -10.13 5.25
C PRO A 107 13.57 -10.62 6.08
N LYS A 108 13.61 -11.90 6.49
CA LYS A 108 12.51 -12.50 7.24
C LYS A 108 12.25 -11.80 8.56
N GLU A 109 13.24 -11.16 9.12
CA GLU A 109 13.15 -10.51 10.42
C GLU A 109 12.48 -9.13 10.34
N ARG A 110 12.35 -8.55 9.13
CA ARG A 110 12.02 -7.13 8.90
C ARG A 110 10.64 -6.94 8.29
N GLY A 111 9.67 -6.60 9.13
CA GLY A 111 8.36 -6.08 8.69
C GLY A 111 8.42 -4.60 8.31
N LEU A 112 7.44 -4.14 7.54
CA LEU A 112 7.27 -2.73 7.20
C LEU A 112 5.84 -2.27 7.50
N VAL A 113 5.72 -1.12 8.16
CA VAL A 113 4.46 -0.39 8.34
C VAL A 113 4.49 0.85 7.49
N LEU A 114 3.50 0.99 6.60
CA LEU A 114 3.27 2.19 5.81
C LEU A 114 2.08 2.95 6.39
N LEU A 115 2.30 4.22 6.72
CA LEU A 115 1.28 5.13 7.21
C LEU A 115 0.95 6.14 6.11
N TYR A 116 -0.31 6.16 5.67
CA TYR A 116 -0.81 7.06 4.65
C TYR A 116 -1.71 8.11 5.29
N PRO A 117 -1.26 9.36 5.48
CA PRO A 117 -2.16 10.43 5.87
C PRO A 117 -3.10 10.73 4.71
N ILE A 118 -4.38 10.42 4.86
CA ILE A 118 -5.36 10.52 3.78
C ILE A 118 -6.08 11.86 3.86
N ASN A 119 -6.10 12.59 2.75
CA ASN A 119 -6.83 13.85 2.65
C ASN A 119 -8.35 13.61 2.84
N PRO A 120 -8.96 14.16 3.92
CA PRO A 120 -10.39 13.98 4.17
C PRO A 120 -11.25 14.77 3.17
N ASN A 121 -10.69 15.83 2.58
CA ASN A 121 -11.36 16.79 1.72
C ASN A 121 -10.85 16.64 0.29
N ILE A 122 -11.58 15.87 -0.51
CA ILE A 122 -11.35 15.86 -1.95
C ILE A 122 -12.21 16.97 -2.51
N GLU A 123 -11.57 18.02 -3.01
CA GLU A 123 -12.25 19.06 -3.77
C GLU A 123 -12.67 18.45 -5.11
N LEU A 124 -13.92 18.00 -5.16
CA LEU A 124 -14.57 17.63 -6.39
C LEU A 124 -15.26 18.87 -6.96
N THR A 125 -15.06 19.13 -8.24
CA THR A 125 -15.87 20.14 -8.91
C THR A 125 -17.31 19.63 -9.06
N GLU A 126 -18.26 20.53 -9.23
CA GLU A 126 -19.67 20.15 -9.47
C GLU A 126 -19.83 19.33 -10.76
N ALA A 127 -18.99 19.60 -11.76
CA ALA A 127 -18.90 18.81 -12.99
C ALA A 127 -18.42 17.37 -12.72
N ASP A 128 -17.43 17.17 -11.85
CA ASP A 128 -16.97 15.85 -11.45
C ASP A 128 -18.07 15.09 -10.69
N HIS A 129 -18.79 15.78 -9.80
CA HIS A 129 -19.93 15.21 -9.08
C HIS A 129 -21.05 14.75 -10.01
N MET A 130 -21.39 15.54 -11.03
CA MET A 130 -22.39 15.17 -12.04
C MET A 130 -21.92 13.98 -12.90
N ALA A 131 -20.65 13.98 -13.31
CA ALA A 131 -20.07 12.86 -14.06
C ALA A 131 -20.08 11.56 -13.23
N LEU A 132 -19.69 11.63 -11.96
CA LEU A 132 -19.73 10.52 -11.00
C LEU A 132 -21.15 9.97 -10.78
N SER A 133 -22.14 10.86 -10.71
CA SER A 133 -23.54 10.47 -10.46
C SER A 133 -24.22 9.86 -11.70
N SER A 134 -23.67 10.09 -12.89
CA SER A 134 -24.21 9.59 -14.16
C SER A 134 -23.73 8.17 -14.52
N GLU A 135 -22.65 7.68 -13.91
CA GLU A 135 -22.13 6.32 -14.14
C GLU A 135 -22.52 5.38 -12.97
N PRO A 136 -23.44 4.41 -13.16
CA PRO A 136 -23.94 3.54 -12.09
C PRO A 136 -22.91 2.56 -11.50
N SER A 137 -21.67 2.56 -11.99
CA SER A 137 -20.57 1.69 -11.56
C SER A 137 -19.38 2.45 -10.97
N GLN A 138 -19.58 3.69 -10.48
CA GLN A 138 -18.54 4.43 -9.77
C GLN A 138 -18.79 4.43 -8.26
N THR A 139 -17.76 4.05 -7.49
CA THR A 139 -17.81 4.17 -6.03
C THR A 139 -17.53 5.61 -5.63
N VAL A 140 -18.50 6.25 -4.99
CA VAL A 140 -18.34 7.61 -4.45
C VAL A 140 -17.38 7.58 -3.26
N ILE A 141 -16.42 8.50 -3.26
CA ILE A 141 -15.48 8.62 -2.14
C ILE A 141 -16.21 9.24 -0.95
N LEU A 142 -16.35 8.49 0.13
CA LEU A 142 -16.99 8.97 1.36
C LEU A 142 -16.13 10.08 1.98
N LYS A 143 -16.69 11.26 2.20
CA LYS A 143 -16.01 12.31 2.99
C LYS A 143 -15.74 11.77 4.40
N ALA A 144 -14.55 12.03 4.92
CA ALA A 144 -14.22 11.66 6.28
C ALA A 144 -14.50 12.84 7.21
N VAL A 145 -15.13 12.58 8.35
CA VAL A 145 -15.48 13.59 9.37
C VAL A 145 -14.27 14.06 10.17
N ALA A 146 -13.14 13.37 10.06
CA ALA A 146 -11.89 13.64 10.75
C ALA A 146 -10.70 13.20 9.87
N PRO A 147 -9.46 13.63 10.19
CA PRO A 147 -8.26 13.12 9.53
C PRO A 147 -8.20 11.59 9.57
N VAL A 148 -7.89 10.96 8.43
CA VAL A 148 -7.82 9.50 8.30
C VAL A 148 -6.38 9.10 8.05
N ILE A 149 -5.94 8.02 8.69
CA ILE A 149 -4.65 7.40 8.41
C ILE A 149 -4.91 5.99 7.88
N GLY A 150 -4.50 5.74 6.64
CA GLY A 150 -4.40 4.38 6.10
C GLY A 150 -3.17 3.69 6.68
N VAL A 151 -3.32 2.44 7.11
CA VAL A 151 -2.21 1.63 7.63
C VAL A 151 -2.08 0.38 6.77
N ALA A 152 -0.90 0.15 6.22
CA ALA A 152 -0.57 -1.08 5.52
C ALA A 152 0.58 -1.81 6.22
N PHE A 153 0.40 -3.11 6.39
CA PHE A 153 1.41 -4.00 6.95
C PHE A 153 1.99 -4.86 5.84
N VAL A 154 3.30 -4.75 5.64
CA VAL A 154 4.06 -5.55 4.69
C VAL A 154 4.86 -6.56 5.49
N PHE A 155 4.54 -7.83 5.28
CA PHE A 155 5.22 -8.94 5.94
C PHE A 155 6.21 -9.59 4.97
N PRO A 156 7.37 -10.07 5.46
CA PRO A 156 8.26 -10.90 4.68
C PRO A 156 7.61 -12.26 4.35
N GLU A 157 8.20 -12.97 3.39
CA GLU A 157 7.82 -14.35 3.11
C GLU A 157 8.14 -15.24 4.32
N THR A 158 7.11 -15.91 4.86
CA THR A 158 7.24 -16.84 6.00
C THR A 158 7.30 -18.28 5.50
N GLN A 159 8.26 -19.05 6.02
CA GLN A 159 8.29 -20.51 5.83
C GLN A 159 7.45 -21.22 6.89
N ASN A 160 7.10 -20.52 7.96
CA ASN A 160 6.26 -21.00 9.04
C ASN A 160 4.80 -20.61 8.83
N SER A 161 4.22 -20.99 7.68
CA SER A 161 2.81 -20.74 7.36
C SER A 161 1.85 -21.64 8.16
N LYS A 162 1.95 -21.64 9.49
CA LYS A 162 0.92 -22.17 10.40
C LYS A 162 -0.29 -21.25 10.50
N SER A 163 -0.48 -20.35 9.52
CA SER A 163 -1.68 -19.54 9.43
C SER A 163 -2.88 -20.49 9.35
N LYS A 164 -3.66 -20.56 10.42
CA LYS A 164 -4.97 -21.24 10.43
C LYS A 164 -5.96 -20.58 9.46
N TYR A 165 -5.59 -19.44 8.88
CA TYR A 165 -6.42 -18.64 8.02
C TYR A 165 -5.89 -18.69 6.59
N LYS A 166 -6.76 -19.10 5.67
CA LYS A 166 -6.52 -19.01 4.23
C LYS A 166 -6.77 -17.57 3.82
N TYR A 167 -5.76 -16.88 3.31
CA TYR A 167 -5.97 -15.58 2.68
C TYR A 167 -6.86 -15.80 1.45
N LEU A 168 -8.05 -15.20 1.44
CA LEU A 168 -8.81 -15.02 0.21
C LEU A 168 -8.14 -13.86 -0.52
N VAL A 169 -7.05 -14.18 -1.22
CA VAL A 169 -6.51 -13.28 -2.24
C VAL A 169 -7.58 -13.26 -3.33
N ASN A 170 -8.06 -12.08 -3.71
CA ASN A 170 -8.74 -11.96 -4.99
C ASN A 170 -7.79 -12.55 -6.02
N LYS A 171 -8.14 -13.71 -6.59
CA LYS A 171 -7.36 -14.27 -7.68
C LYS A 171 -7.30 -13.15 -8.73
N THR A 172 -6.10 -12.65 -8.98
CA THR A 172 -5.87 -11.78 -10.12
C THR A 172 -6.37 -12.56 -11.34
N ILE A 173 -7.31 -11.96 -12.06
CA ILE A 173 -7.65 -12.30 -13.43
C ILE A 173 -6.73 -11.46 -14.30
#